data_AF-A0A150K8F2-F1
#
_entry.id   AF-A0A150K8F2-F1
#
_cell.length_a   1.000
_cell.length_b   1.000
_cell.length_c   1.000
_cell.angle_alpha   90.00
_cell.angle_beta   90.00
_cell.angle_gamma   90.00
#
_symmetry.space_group_name_H-M   'P 1'
#
loop_
_entity.id
_entity.type
_entity.pdbx_description
1 polymer ?
#
loop_
_entity_poly.entity_id
_entity_poly.type
_entity_poly.pdbx_seq_one_letter_code
_entity_poly.pdbx_strand_id
1 'polypeptide(L)'
;MRPFLCARFIDVKAKFLYVKNKEKISKGAVPMKVYGPVVDEETRCIHYASPLDVVAIRFKCCGKYYPCYKCHEEEEAHPAERWEKREWDTKAVLCGVCKHEMAIREYMGASACPHCGAPFNPGCAAHYPLYFQIGQDKPACQKFSP
;
A
#
# COMPACT_ATOMS: atom_id res chain seq x y z
N MET A 1 56.58 -10.90 14.37
CA MET A 1 56.61 -10.07 13.15
C MET A 1 55.28 -10.23 12.42
N ARG A 2 54.52 -9.14 12.21
CA ARG A 2 53.33 -9.09 11.31
C ARG A 2 53.80 -8.92 9.85
N PRO A 3 53.01 -9.29 8.84
CA PRO A 3 52.01 -8.36 8.27
C PRO A 3 50.62 -9.03 8.10
N PHE A 4 49.47 -8.41 8.39
CA PHE A 4 48.78 -7.26 7.76
C PHE A 4 48.29 -7.50 6.31
N LEU A 5 46.95 -7.38 6.15
CA LEU A 5 46.14 -7.24 4.93
C LEU A 5 45.96 -8.52 4.07
N CYS A 6 44.84 -8.78 3.40
CA CYS A 6 43.91 -7.86 2.75
C CYS A 6 42.48 -8.45 2.68
N ALA A 7 41.50 -7.55 2.69
CA ALA A 7 40.08 -7.82 2.59
C ALA A 7 39.72 -8.71 1.39
N ARG A 8 38.69 -9.56 1.58
CA ARG A 8 38.03 -10.28 0.49
C ARG A 8 37.51 -9.28 -0.53
N PHE A 9 38.22 -9.14 -1.64
CA PHE A 9 37.71 -8.54 -2.86
C PHE A 9 36.51 -9.37 -3.31
N ILE A 10 35.31 -8.82 -3.15
CA ILE A 10 34.12 -9.36 -3.81
C ILE A 10 34.36 -9.11 -5.31
N ASP A 11 34.42 -10.18 -6.10
CA ASP A 11 34.70 -10.14 -7.53
C ASP A 11 33.86 -9.04 -8.21
N VAL A 12 34.53 -8.12 -8.89
CA VAL A 12 33.89 -7.00 -9.59
C VAL A 12 32.87 -7.51 -10.61
N LYS A 13 33.08 -8.72 -11.18
CA LYS A 13 32.09 -9.39 -12.03
C LYS A 13 30.84 -9.80 -11.26
N ALA A 14 30.97 -10.32 -10.03
CA ALA A 14 29.82 -10.70 -9.20
C ALA A 14 29.00 -9.46 -8.80
N LYS A 15 29.66 -8.33 -8.51
CA LYS A 15 28.97 -7.05 -8.22
C LYS A 15 28.28 -6.48 -9.46
N PHE A 16 28.90 -6.58 -10.63
CA PHE A 16 28.33 -6.14 -11.90
C PHE A 16 27.14 -7.00 -12.35
N LEU A 17 27.22 -8.32 -12.17
CA LEU A 17 26.11 -9.25 -12.43
C LEU A 17 24.93 -9.01 -11.48
N TYR A 18 25.20 -8.73 -10.19
CA TYR A 18 24.16 -8.37 -9.23
C TYR A 18 23.42 -7.08 -9.62
N VAL A 19 24.15 -6.02 -10.01
CA VAL A 19 23.54 -4.75 -10.45
C VAL A 19 22.75 -4.94 -11.75
N LYS A 20 23.29 -5.68 -12.74
CA LYS A 20 22.57 -5.97 -13.99
C LYS A 20 21.32 -6.83 -13.82
N ASN A 21 21.29 -7.71 -12.82
CA ASN A 21 20.08 -8.47 -12.48
C ASN A 21 19.02 -7.58 -11.81
N LYS A 22 19.41 -6.62 -10.97
CA LYS A 22 18.48 -5.65 -10.36
C LYS A 22 17.77 -4.78 -11.41
N GLU A 23 18.49 -4.35 -12.45
CA GLU A 23 17.94 -3.55 -13.57
C GLU A 23 17.06 -4.34 -14.55
N LYS A 24 17.20 -5.68 -14.60
CA LYS A 24 16.34 -6.54 -15.41
C LYS A 24 15.05 -6.92 -14.69
N ILE A 25 15.07 -7.07 -13.37
CA ILE A 25 13.88 -7.36 -12.56
C ILE A 25 12.92 -6.16 -12.53
N SER A 26 13.43 -4.92 -12.63
CA SER A 26 12.60 -3.71 -12.65
C SER A 26 11.87 -3.43 -13.97
N LYS A 27 12.22 -4.11 -15.07
CA LYS A 27 11.69 -3.82 -16.42
C LYS A 27 10.43 -4.61 -16.82
N GLY A 28 9.88 -5.43 -15.92
CA GLY A 28 8.69 -6.25 -16.19
C GLY A 28 7.48 -5.97 -15.30
N ALA A 29 7.55 -5.00 -14.38
CA ALA A 29 6.43 -4.65 -13.52
C ALA A 29 5.44 -3.77 -14.29
N VAL A 30 4.21 -4.26 -14.47
CA VAL A 30 3.09 -3.42 -14.94
C VAL A 30 2.91 -2.30 -13.91
N PRO A 31 2.93 -1.02 -14.32
CA PRO A 31 2.77 0.09 -13.38
C PRO A 31 1.40 -0.02 -12.71
N MET A 32 1.40 -0.09 -11.38
CA MET A 32 0.18 -0.12 -10.58
C MET A 32 -0.56 1.20 -10.75
N LYS A 33 -1.71 1.17 -11.43
CA LYS A 33 -2.51 2.37 -11.70
C LYS A 33 -3.27 2.81 -10.44
N VAL A 34 -3.11 4.08 -10.08
CA VAL A 34 -3.89 4.75 -9.04
C VAL A 34 -4.88 5.70 -9.71
N TYR A 35 -6.14 5.64 -9.28
CA TYR A 35 -7.28 6.35 -9.85
C TYR A 35 -7.66 7.57 -9.00
N GLY A 36 -8.48 8.45 -9.59
CA GLY A 36 -8.90 9.70 -8.98
C GLY A 36 -7.95 10.87 -9.26
N PRO A 37 -8.27 12.06 -8.73
CA PRO A 37 -7.52 13.29 -8.94
C PRO A 37 -6.21 13.32 -8.13
N VAL A 38 -5.24 12.49 -8.52
CA VAL A 38 -3.89 12.45 -7.95
C VAL A 38 -3.11 13.71 -8.32
N VAL A 39 -2.30 14.21 -7.37
CA VAL A 39 -1.50 15.44 -7.54
C VAL A 39 -0.01 15.15 -7.74
N ASP A 40 0.42 13.91 -7.50
CA ASP A 40 1.79 13.45 -7.68
C ASP A 40 1.85 11.93 -7.89
N GLU A 41 3.07 11.44 -8.09
CA GLU A 41 3.36 10.01 -8.20
C GLU A 41 3.35 9.30 -6.84
N GLU A 42 3.27 9.99 -5.71
CA GLU A 42 3.28 9.39 -4.36
C GLU A 42 1.87 9.17 -3.81
N THR A 43 0.87 9.11 -4.70
CA THR A 43 -0.54 8.83 -4.41
C THR A 43 -1.28 9.93 -3.65
N ARG A 44 -0.70 11.11 -3.46
CA ARG A 44 -1.44 12.24 -2.87
C ARG A 44 -2.58 12.65 -3.80
N CYS A 45 -3.69 13.16 -3.25
CA CYS A 45 -4.82 13.63 -4.03
C CYS A 45 -5.27 15.03 -3.62
N ILE A 46 -6.18 15.63 -4.39
CA ILE A 46 -6.73 16.95 -4.09
C ILE A 46 -7.44 17.03 -2.71
N HIS A 47 -7.90 15.90 -2.15
CA HIS A 47 -8.55 15.87 -0.84
C HIS A 47 -7.56 15.79 0.32
N TYR A 48 -6.45 15.06 0.12
CA TYR A 48 -5.42 14.82 1.14
C TYR A 48 -4.03 14.82 0.47
N ALA A 49 -3.23 15.84 0.75
CA ALA A 49 -1.93 16.08 0.10
C ALA A 49 -0.82 16.48 1.08
N SER A 50 -0.93 16.11 2.36
CA SER A 50 0.19 16.25 3.27
C SER A 50 1.36 15.36 2.83
N PRO A 51 2.60 15.65 3.25
CA PRO A 51 3.74 14.78 2.98
C PRO A 51 3.57 13.33 3.46
N LEU A 52 2.64 13.08 4.39
CA LEU A 52 2.35 11.77 4.98
C LEU A 52 1.24 11.00 4.26
N ASP A 53 0.51 11.62 3.34
CA ASP A 53 -0.60 11.00 2.60
C ASP A 53 -0.09 10.16 1.42
N VAL A 54 0.79 9.21 1.72
CA VAL A 54 1.56 8.43 0.75
C VAL A 54 1.05 6.99 0.58
N VAL A 55 -0.24 6.77 0.79
CA VAL A 55 -0.88 5.46 0.65
C VAL A 55 -2.07 5.52 -0.29
N ALA A 56 -2.20 4.49 -1.14
CA ALA A 56 -3.43 4.22 -1.87
C ALA A 56 -4.01 2.88 -1.41
N ILE A 57 -5.33 2.82 -1.31
CA ILE A 57 -6.06 1.64 -0.85
C ILE A 57 -6.73 0.98 -2.06
N ARG A 58 -6.60 -0.34 -2.15
CA ARG A 58 -7.35 -1.16 -3.09
C ARG A 58 -8.75 -1.39 -2.55
N PHE A 59 -9.76 -0.89 -3.25
CA PHE A 59 -11.15 -1.05 -2.83
C PHE A 59 -11.65 -2.45 -3.16
N LYS A 60 -12.35 -3.10 -2.22
CA LYS A 60 -12.81 -4.49 -2.38
C LYS A 60 -13.81 -4.64 -3.54
N CYS A 61 -14.72 -3.68 -3.68
CA CYS A 61 -15.80 -3.69 -4.67
C CYS A 61 -15.30 -3.73 -6.13
N CYS A 62 -14.20 -3.05 -6.45
CA CYS A 62 -13.74 -2.91 -7.84
C CYS A 62 -12.27 -3.30 -8.07
N GLY A 63 -11.50 -3.54 -7.01
CA GLY A 63 -10.10 -3.92 -7.09
C GLY A 63 -9.16 -2.82 -7.59
N LYS A 64 -9.62 -1.57 -7.70
CA LYS A 64 -8.82 -0.41 -8.12
C LYS A 64 -8.19 0.29 -6.90
N TYR A 65 -7.05 0.93 -7.12
CA TYR A 65 -6.36 1.72 -6.11
C TYR A 65 -6.82 3.18 -6.14
N TYR A 66 -7.21 3.73 -4.99
CA TYR A 66 -7.48 5.16 -4.81
C TYR A 66 -6.72 5.70 -3.60
N PRO A 67 -6.29 6.98 -3.61
CA PRO A 67 -5.70 7.65 -2.46
C PRO A 67 -6.61 7.70 -1.22
N CYS A 68 -7.92 7.87 -1.44
CA CYS A 68 -8.88 7.99 -0.36
C CYS A 68 -10.31 7.62 -0.80
N TYR A 69 -11.23 7.51 0.17
CA TYR A 69 -12.65 7.22 -0.07
C TYR A 69 -13.36 8.24 -0.97
N LYS A 70 -13.04 9.55 -0.83
CA LYS A 70 -13.66 10.59 -1.66
C LYS A 70 -13.29 10.44 -3.13
N CYS A 71 -12.02 10.14 -3.43
CA CYS A 71 -11.59 9.83 -4.79
C CYS A 71 -12.36 8.64 -5.39
N HIS A 72 -12.66 7.61 -4.59
CA HIS A 72 -13.48 6.49 -5.04
C HIS A 72 -14.94 6.90 -5.27
N GLU A 73 -15.56 7.62 -4.32
CA GLU A 73 -16.96 8.09 -4.43
C GLU A 73 -17.19 9.02 -5.62
N GLU A 74 -16.18 9.82 -6.01
CA GLU A 74 -16.26 10.71 -7.17
C GLU A 74 -16.09 9.95 -8.51
N GLU A 75 -15.33 8.86 -8.55
CA GLU A 75 -14.98 8.13 -9.78
C GLU A 75 -15.86 6.90 -10.04
N GLU A 76 -16.53 6.36 -9.01
CA GLU A 76 -17.27 5.10 -9.11
C GLU A 76 -18.76 5.29 -8.79
N ALA A 77 -19.61 4.66 -9.59
CA ALA A 77 -21.08 4.71 -9.43
C ALA A 77 -21.62 3.72 -8.38
N HIS A 78 -20.75 3.08 -7.62
CA HIS A 78 -21.10 2.06 -6.63
C HIS A 78 -20.50 2.40 -5.26
N PRO A 79 -21.15 1.98 -4.15
CA PRO A 79 -20.59 2.19 -2.82
C PRO A 79 -19.30 1.40 -2.61
N ALA A 80 -18.48 1.85 -1.66
CA ALA A 80 -17.30 1.11 -1.23
C ALA A 80 -17.72 -0.14 -0.43
N GLU A 81 -17.07 -1.26 -0.71
CA GLU A 81 -17.15 -2.45 0.12
C GLU A 81 -15.95 -2.53 1.07
N ARG A 82 -16.20 -3.05 2.27
CA ARG A 82 -15.16 -3.21 3.29
C ARG A 82 -14.54 -4.60 3.23
N TRP A 83 -13.23 -4.67 3.37
CA TRP A 83 -12.50 -5.91 3.58
C TRP A 83 -12.86 -6.51 4.94
N GLU A 84 -13.31 -7.76 4.94
CA GLU A 84 -13.62 -8.50 6.16
C GLU A 84 -12.34 -8.83 6.92
N LYS A 85 -12.45 -9.01 8.23
CA LYS A 85 -11.27 -9.29 9.07
C LYS A 85 -10.48 -10.52 8.62
N ARG A 86 -11.15 -11.55 8.09
CA ARG A 86 -10.51 -12.76 7.54
C ARG A 86 -9.70 -12.52 6.26
N GLU A 87 -9.92 -11.38 5.61
CA GLU A 87 -9.25 -10.99 4.36
C GLU A 87 -8.07 -10.04 4.60
N TRP A 88 -7.72 -9.72 5.85
CA TRP A 88 -6.70 -8.72 6.17
C TRP A 88 -5.25 -9.11 5.80
N ASP A 89 -5.00 -10.36 5.43
CA ASP A 89 -3.74 -10.77 4.82
C ASP A 89 -3.66 -10.41 3.31
N THR A 90 -4.72 -9.84 2.74
CA THR A 90 -4.75 -9.38 1.34
C THR A 90 -3.87 -8.15 1.13
N LYS A 91 -3.04 -8.18 0.08
CA LYS A 91 -2.28 -7.02 -0.40
C LYS A 91 -3.21 -5.99 -1.03
N ALA A 92 -3.61 -5.00 -0.23
CA ALA A 92 -4.60 -3.99 -0.61
C ALA A 92 -4.17 -2.58 -0.24
N VAL A 93 -2.92 -2.37 0.21
CA VAL A 93 -2.40 -1.04 0.52
C VAL A 93 -1.10 -0.82 -0.23
N LEU A 94 -1.06 0.20 -1.07
CA LEU A 94 0.10 0.57 -1.87
C LEU A 94 0.83 1.74 -1.22
N CYS A 95 2.13 1.58 -0.95
CA CYS A 95 2.98 2.71 -0.59
C CYS A 95 3.29 3.54 -1.85
N GLY A 96 2.90 4.81 -1.87
CA GLY A 96 3.14 5.72 -2.97
C GLY A 96 4.62 6.01 -3.24
N VAL A 97 5.46 6.00 -2.20
CA VAL A 97 6.90 6.30 -2.29
C VAL A 97 7.69 5.17 -2.97
N CYS A 98 7.49 3.93 -2.52
CA CYS A 98 8.31 2.80 -2.98
C CYS A 98 7.53 1.74 -3.79
N LYS A 99 6.23 1.94 -3.99
CA LYS A 99 5.32 1.04 -4.72
C LYS A 99 5.18 -0.36 -4.11
N HIS A 100 5.59 -0.53 -2.86
CA HIS A 100 5.37 -1.78 -2.14
C HIS A 100 3.89 -1.96 -1.81
N GLU A 101 3.31 -3.07 -2.24
CA GLU A 101 1.98 -3.51 -1.82
C GLU A 101 2.08 -4.30 -0.50
N MET A 102 1.40 -3.79 0.52
CA MET A 102 1.35 -4.33 1.88
C MET A 102 0.01 -5.01 2.13
N ALA A 103 0.02 -6.03 2.98
CA ALA A 103 -1.23 -6.56 3.52
C ALA A 103 -1.93 -5.53 4.40
N ILE A 104 -3.27 -5.57 4.45
CA ILE A 104 -4.08 -4.66 5.28
C ILE A 104 -3.59 -4.68 6.73
N ARG A 105 -3.34 -5.87 7.30
CA ARG A 105 -2.87 -6.01 8.66
C ARG A 105 -1.50 -5.38 8.92
N GLU A 106 -0.61 -5.39 7.93
CA GLU A 106 0.73 -4.82 8.04
C GLU A 106 0.64 -3.30 8.09
N TYR A 107 -0.17 -2.72 7.19
CA TYR A 107 -0.46 -1.29 7.19
C TYR A 107 -1.12 -0.82 8.49
N MET A 108 -2.18 -1.52 8.95
CA MET A 108 -2.89 -1.15 10.17
C MET A 108 -2.02 -1.26 11.44
N GLY A 109 -0.97 -2.08 11.41
CA GLY A 109 -0.03 -2.28 12.52
C GLY A 109 1.24 -1.43 12.46
N ALA A 110 1.39 -0.55 11.46
CA ALA A 110 2.63 0.20 11.23
C ALA A 110 2.40 1.71 11.20
N SER A 111 3.40 2.47 11.64
CA SER A 111 3.44 3.94 11.52
C SER A 111 4.23 4.42 10.30
N ALA A 112 4.86 3.50 9.57
CA ALA A 112 5.66 3.77 8.39
C ALA A 112 5.70 2.54 7.48
N CYS A 113 6.05 2.75 6.21
CA CYS A 113 6.19 1.67 5.25
C CYS A 113 7.30 0.69 5.69
N PRO A 114 7.03 -0.62 5.83
CA PRO A 114 8.02 -1.60 6.26
C PRO A 114 9.15 -1.80 5.23
N HIS A 115 8.92 -1.40 3.98
CA HIS A 115 9.89 -1.54 2.90
C HIS A 115 10.84 -0.34 2.77
N CYS A 116 10.34 0.89 2.92
CA CYS A 116 11.15 2.11 2.68
C CYS A 116 11.23 3.08 3.87
N GLY A 117 10.48 2.86 4.95
CA GLY A 117 10.46 3.73 6.12
C GLY A 117 9.71 5.04 5.94
N ALA A 118 9.06 5.28 4.79
CA ALA A 118 8.22 6.47 4.59
C ALA A 118 7.11 6.53 5.66
N PRO A 119 6.98 7.64 6.41
CA PRO A 119 5.99 7.76 7.48
C PRO A 119 4.57 7.82 6.92
N PHE A 120 3.64 7.18 7.63
CA PHE A 120 2.21 7.24 7.31
C PHE A 120 1.51 8.32 8.12
N ASN A 121 0.44 8.88 7.55
CA ASN A 121 -0.40 9.83 8.26
C ASN A 121 -1.20 9.10 9.36
N PRO A 122 -0.99 9.39 10.66
CA PRO A 122 -1.76 8.76 11.74
C PRO A 122 -3.26 9.08 11.65
N GLY A 123 -3.64 10.20 11.01
CA GLY A 123 -5.03 10.56 10.75
C GLY A 123 -5.78 9.57 9.84
N CYS A 124 -5.07 8.78 9.03
CA CYS A 124 -5.70 7.75 8.19
C CYS A 124 -6.46 6.70 9.01
N ALA A 125 -6.06 6.46 10.26
CA ALA A 125 -6.72 5.50 11.14
C ALA A 125 -8.20 5.84 11.41
N ALA A 126 -8.55 7.13 11.40
CA ALA A 126 -9.93 7.58 11.56
C ALA A 126 -10.83 7.11 10.40
N HIS A 127 -10.27 6.80 9.23
CA HIS A 127 -10.99 6.36 8.04
C HIS A 127 -11.01 4.84 7.87
N TYR A 128 -10.31 4.07 8.70
CA TYR A 128 -10.27 2.61 8.53
C TYR A 128 -11.64 1.95 8.46
N PRO A 129 -12.68 2.35 9.23
CA PRO A 129 -14.00 1.77 9.12
C PRO A 129 -14.68 1.94 7.76
N LEU A 130 -14.17 2.82 6.88
CA LEU A 130 -14.66 2.99 5.50
C LEU A 130 -14.09 1.93 4.54
N TYR A 131 -12.94 1.33 4.88
CA TYR A 131 -12.24 0.37 4.02
C TYR A 131 -12.21 -1.05 4.60
N PHE A 132 -12.19 -1.15 5.93
CA PHE A 132 -11.92 -2.38 6.66
C PHE A 132 -12.99 -2.60 7.73
N GLN A 133 -13.39 -3.85 7.91
CA GLN A 133 -14.31 -4.24 8.98
C GLN A 133 -13.61 -4.20 10.34
N ILE A 134 -13.89 -3.16 11.13
CA ILE A 134 -13.36 -3.00 12.50
C ILE A 134 -14.49 -3.24 13.50
N GLY A 135 -14.32 -4.23 14.38
CA GLY A 135 -15.33 -4.63 15.37
C GLY A 135 -16.32 -5.66 14.84
N GLN A 136 -17.34 -5.98 15.65
CA GLN A 136 -18.46 -6.80 15.19
C GLN A 136 -19.47 -5.90 14.48
N ASP A 137 -19.58 -6.04 13.16
CA ASP A 137 -20.82 -5.64 12.51
C ASP A 137 -21.92 -6.51 13.10
N LYS A 138 -22.83 -5.90 13.87
CA LYS A 138 -24.06 -6.57 14.26
C LYS A 138 -24.71 -6.99 12.94
N PRO A 139 -24.90 -8.29 12.65
CA PRO A 139 -25.60 -8.67 11.43
C PRO A 139 -26.92 -7.92 11.44
N ALA A 140 -27.24 -7.25 10.33
CA ALA A 140 -28.54 -6.62 10.18
C ALA A 140 -29.58 -7.64 10.62
N CYS A 141 -30.39 -7.29 11.62
CA CYS A 141 -31.46 -8.14 12.12
C CYS A 141 -32.20 -8.70 10.91
N GLN A 142 -31.96 -9.98 10.61
CA GLN A 142 -32.68 -10.67 9.55
C GLN A 142 -34.10 -10.71 10.07
N LYS A 143 -34.95 -9.84 9.50
CA LYS A 143 -36.39 -9.91 9.72
C LYS A 143 -36.81 -11.29 9.19
N PHE A 144 -36.89 -12.27 10.08
CA PHE A 144 -37.68 -13.46 9.84
C PHE A 144 -39.12 -12.97 9.78
N SER A 145 -39.63 -12.78 8.56
CA SER A 145 -41.07 -12.68 8.34
C SER A 145 -41.69 -14.06 8.62
N PRO A 146 -42.87 -14.11 9.25
CA PRO A 146 -43.55 -15.35 9.62
C PRO A 146 -43.94 -16.19 8.41
#